data_AF-A0A7X8EPW7-F1
#
_entry.id   AF-A0A7X8EPW7-F1
#
_cell.length_a   1.000
_cell.length_b   1.000
_cell.length_c   1.000
_cell.angle_alpha   90.00
_cell.angle_beta   90.00
_cell.angle_gamma   90.00
#
_symmetry.space_group_name_H-M   'P 1'
#
loop_
_entity.id
_entity.type
_entity.pdbx_description
1 polymer ?
#
loop_
_entity_poly.entity_id
_entity_poly.type
_entity_poly.pdbx_seq_one_letter_code
_entity_poly.pdbx_strand_id
1 'polypeptide(L)'
;MFRKYNPKEKESIYKYAQKLKGKTFKDVCDEDKYFLTEVIKEVTEEEYRTSYENKSRKGGLGEIIEERYFHYKADNISEADFPEAEVELKVTPYKINKNESISAKERLIISMINYMAIIDMDFYNSNAWEKIKNILLLYYLWEPHIEDRLDYMINYIYMLSPKGEDLRIIESDFYKIKQKVVDGKAHELSESDTLYLGAATKSSSSKDRTPQPNSEILAKPRAFSLKASYMTYVLRNYILGDSEKEDRILKDDEKVEFEAFVLDKINKYRNKKDIDLFEKFFGDKNIKSKDRYSRLALEILGVKTKNAEEFEKANIKVKAVRLESNKKIRESMSFPTFKIMDLINQSWEESDVYNYFLETKILFVIYKKKENNYYLTGAKFWNMAVSDIEGTLQEEWERAVKIFKDGIKFTIEKGKPIRNNLPKKSNTKILHVRPHAQKGAHLVDGIKYGNGEISRDTDILPDGNRMTKQCFWLNNDYVLKQIENKLK
;
A
#
# COMPACT_ATOMS: atom_id res chain seq x y z
N MET A 1 2.63 -41.75 6.24
CA MET A 1 1.69 -41.03 5.35
C MET A 1 2.19 -41.10 3.92
N PHE A 2 1.48 -41.74 2.99
CA PHE A 2 1.89 -41.78 1.58
C PHE A 2 1.55 -40.44 0.93
N ARG A 3 2.47 -39.48 1.00
CA ARG A 3 2.31 -38.19 0.30
C ARG A 3 2.41 -38.43 -1.20
N LYS A 4 1.51 -37.82 -1.99
CA LYS A 4 1.52 -37.88 -3.47
C LYS A 4 2.62 -37.00 -4.10
N TYR A 5 3.51 -36.46 -3.27
CA TYR A 5 4.63 -35.59 -3.62
C TYR A 5 5.80 -35.86 -2.66
N ASN A 6 7.01 -35.52 -3.08
CA ASN A 6 8.20 -35.58 -2.24
C ASN A 6 8.34 -34.24 -1.48
N PRO A 7 8.16 -34.20 -0.15
CA PRO A 7 8.26 -32.96 0.63
C PRO A 7 9.69 -32.41 0.74
N LYS A 8 10.70 -33.18 0.30
CA LYS A 8 12.11 -32.76 0.28
C LYS A 8 12.53 -32.10 -1.03
N GLU A 9 11.65 -32.12 -2.04
CA GLU A 9 11.96 -31.60 -3.37
C GLU A 9 11.01 -30.46 -3.74
N LYS A 10 11.57 -29.25 -3.82
CA LYS A 10 10.86 -28.04 -4.24
C LYS A 10 10.06 -28.22 -5.53
N GLU A 11 10.63 -28.89 -6.53
CA GLU A 11 9.96 -29.13 -7.82
C GLU A 11 8.80 -30.14 -7.69
N SER A 12 8.93 -31.14 -6.81
CA SER A 12 7.87 -32.11 -6.53
C SER A 12 6.67 -31.43 -5.86
N ILE A 13 6.94 -30.58 -4.86
CA ILE A 13 5.94 -29.75 -4.19
C ILE A 13 5.24 -28.84 -5.20
N TYR A 14 6.00 -28.13 -6.04
CA TYR A 14 5.44 -27.19 -7.02
C TYR A 14 4.57 -27.91 -8.06
N LYS A 15 5.05 -29.03 -8.63
CA LYS A 15 4.27 -29.84 -9.58
C LYS A 15 2.98 -30.40 -8.95
N TYR A 16 3.03 -30.78 -7.69
CA TYR A 16 1.84 -31.21 -6.96
C TYR A 16 0.87 -30.03 -6.83
N ALA A 17 1.34 -28.90 -6.30
CA ALA A 17 0.56 -27.68 -6.13
C ALA A 17 -0.16 -27.25 -7.41
N GLN A 18 0.48 -27.32 -8.58
CA GLN A 18 -0.12 -26.96 -9.88
C GLN A 18 -1.48 -27.63 -10.16
N LYS A 19 -1.77 -28.79 -9.55
CA LYS A 19 -3.07 -29.47 -9.69
C LYS A 19 -4.22 -28.76 -8.96
N LEU A 20 -3.95 -27.78 -8.12
CA LEU A 20 -4.95 -26.91 -7.48
C LEU A 20 -5.50 -25.84 -8.43
N LYS A 21 -4.83 -25.59 -9.56
CA LYS A 21 -5.26 -24.56 -10.51
C LYS A 21 -6.65 -24.89 -11.07
N GLY A 22 -7.56 -23.92 -10.96
CA GLY A 22 -8.96 -24.04 -11.40
C GLY A 22 -9.88 -24.67 -10.36
N LYS A 23 -9.38 -25.06 -9.19
CA LYS A 23 -10.19 -25.61 -8.09
C LYS A 23 -10.63 -24.52 -7.14
N THR A 24 -11.82 -24.69 -6.58
CA THR A 24 -12.27 -23.97 -5.39
C THR A 24 -11.69 -24.61 -4.13
N PHE A 25 -11.69 -23.91 -3.01
CA PHE A 25 -11.31 -24.54 -1.73
C PHE A 25 -12.31 -25.62 -1.32
N LYS A 26 -13.57 -25.50 -1.75
CA LYS A 26 -14.58 -26.55 -1.63
C LYS A 26 -14.18 -27.83 -2.37
N ASP A 27 -13.71 -27.72 -3.61
CA ASP A 27 -13.22 -28.89 -4.37
C ASP A 27 -12.05 -29.57 -3.63
N VAL A 28 -11.15 -28.79 -3.02
CA VAL A 28 -10.04 -29.33 -2.20
C VAL A 28 -10.57 -30.14 -1.02
N CYS A 29 -11.59 -29.63 -0.33
CA CYS A 29 -12.24 -30.35 0.76
C CYS A 29 -12.94 -31.62 0.24
N ASP A 30 -13.69 -31.54 -0.85
CA ASP A 30 -14.49 -32.66 -1.39
C ASP A 30 -13.61 -33.81 -1.92
N GLU A 31 -12.44 -33.49 -2.48
CA GLU A 31 -11.51 -34.48 -3.03
C GLU A 31 -10.65 -35.20 -1.96
N ASP A 32 -10.51 -34.59 -0.79
CA ASP A 32 -9.71 -35.14 0.30
C ASP A 32 -10.46 -36.24 1.07
N LYS A 33 -10.38 -37.45 0.52
CA LYS A 33 -10.91 -38.67 1.14
C LYS A 33 -10.09 -39.16 2.34
N TYR A 34 -8.88 -38.63 2.56
CA TYR A 34 -7.95 -39.12 3.59
C TYR A 34 -8.17 -38.44 4.95
N PHE A 35 -8.50 -37.15 4.97
CA PHE A 35 -8.87 -36.45 6.22
C PHE A 35 -10.00 -37.14 6.96
N LEU A 36 -10.99 -37.66 6.22
CA LEU A 36 -12.10 -38.46 6.76
C LEU A 36 -11.67 -39.77 7.45
N THR A 37 -10.45 -40.26 7.18
CA THR A 37 -9.98 -41.58 7.66
C THR A 37 -8.94 -41.55 8.77
N GLU A 38 -8.11 -40.49 8.88
CA GLU A 38 -7.02 -40.43 9.88
C GLU A 38 -7.22 -39.37 10.99
N VAL A 39 -8.01 -38.31 10.78
CA VAL A 39 -8.18 -37.21 11.76
C VAL A 39 -9.53 -37.25 12.48
N ILE A 40 -10.54 -37.88 11.90
CA ILE A 40 -11.89 -37.96 12.47
C ILE A 40 -12.00 -39.14 13.44
N LYS A 41 -11.67 -38.90 14.72
CA LYS A 41 -12.33 -39.59 15.83
C LYS A 41 -13.30 -38.70 16.62
N GLU A 42 -13.25 -37.37 16.46
CA GLU A 42 -13.99 -36.46 17.36
C GLU A 42 -14.69 -35.24 16.70
N VAL A 43 -14.56 -35.00 15.38
CA VAL A 43 -15.25 -33.87 14.68
C VAL A 43 -15.79 -34.33 13.33
N THR A 44 -17.08 -34.10 13.06
CA THR A 44 -17.72 -34.47 11.79
C THR A 44 -17.28 -33.57 10.63
N GLU A 45 -17.40 -34.04 9.39
CA GLU A 45 -17.11 -33.25 8.19
C GLU A 45 -17.94 -31.95 8.14
N GLU A 46 -19.18 -32.02 8.62
CA GLU A 46 -20.11 -30.90 8.69
C GLU A 46 -19.66 -29.85 9.72
N GLU A 47 -19.28 -30.27 10.93
CA GLU A 47 -18.72 -29.37 11.96
C GLU A 47 -17.40 -28.71 11.51
N TYR A 48 -16.55 -29.44 10.80
CA TYR A 48 -15.33 -28.89 10.21
C TYR A 48 -15.66 -27.83 9.15
N ARG A 49 -16.52 -28.13 8.16
CA ARG A 49 -16.93 -27.16 7.13
C ARG A 49 -17.53 -25.90 7.73
N THR A 50 -18.47 -26.04 8.66
CA THR A 50 -19.10 -24.90 9.36
C THR A 50 -18.06 -24.04 10.10
N SER A 51 -16.98 -24.63 10.60
CA SER A 51 -15.88 -23.89 11.26
C SER A 51 -15.02 -23.05 10.30
N TYR A 52 -15.00 -23.37 9.00
CA TYR A 52 -14.23 -22.66 7.96
C TYR A 52 -15.11 -21.77 7.06
N GLU A 53 -16.41 -22.05 6.96
CA GLU A 53 -17.45 -21.19 6.37
C GLU A 53 -17.62 -19.88 7.16
N ASN A 54 -17.31 -19.90 8.46
CA ASN A 54 -17.49 -18.75 9.34
C ASN A 54 -16.54 -17.58 8.99
N LYS A 55 -17.11 -16.48 8.48
CA LYS A 55 -16.43 -15.22 8.13
C LYS A 55 -15.60 -14.61 9.28
N SER A 56 -15.86 -14.98 10.53
CA SER A 56 -15.12 -14.49 11.71
C SER A 56 -13.76 -15.18 11.93
N ARG A 57 -13.45 -16.29 11.26
CA ARG A 57 -12.18 -17.02 11.44
C ARG A 57 -11.05 -16.38 10.60
N LYS A 58 -10.19 -15.62 11.28
CA LYS A 58 -8.94 -15.02 10.76
C LYS A 58 -7.85 -16.10 10.56
N GLY A 59 -7.97 -16.95 9.53
CA GLY A 59 -6.93 -17.95 9.21
C GLY A 59 -7.27 -19.04 8.18
N GLY A 60 -8.54 -19.24 7.82
CA GLY A 60 -8.96 -20.56 7.34
C GLY A 60 -8.54 -21.08 5.95
N LEU A 61 -8.32 -20.23 4.94
CA LEU A 61 -8.07 -20.73 3.57
C LEU A 61 -6.66 -21.30 3.38
N GLY A 62 -5.67 -20.78 4.12
CA GLY A 62 -4.32 -21.35 4.15
C GLY A 62 -4.29 -22.73 4.80
N GLU A 63 -4.89 -22.82 5.99
CA GLU A 63 -5.04 -24.06 6.77
C GLU A 63 -5.70 -25.17 5.96
N ILE A 64 -6.70 -24.86 5.13
CA ILE A 64 -7.31 -25.86 4.23
C ILE A 64 -6.28 -26.46 3.27
N ILE A 65 -5.41 -25.65 2.66
CA ILE A 65 -4.39 -26.16 1.74
C ILE A 65 -3.33 -26.95 2.50
N GLU A 66 -2.91 -26.50 3.67
CA GLU A 66 -1.95 -27.17 4.54
C GLU A 66 -2.44 -28.58 4.93
N GLU A 67 -3.65 -28.64 5.52
CA GLU A 67 -4.19 -29.85 6.13
C GLU A 67 -4.85 -30.79 5.12
N ARG A 68 -5.67 -30.25 4.20
CA ARG A 68 -6.48 -31.06 3.28
C ARG A 68 -5.78 -31.40 1.98
N TYR A 69 -4.83 -30.57 1.55
CA TYR A 69 -4.14 -30.81 0.28
C TYR A 69 -2.73 -31.38 0.45
N PHE A 70 -1.91 -30.76 1.31
CA PHE A 70 -0.54 -31.21 1.55
C PHE A 70 -0.39 -32.19 2.71
N HIS A 71 -1.41 -32.32 3.55
CA HIS A 71 -1.50 -33.26 4.66
C HIS A 71 -0.35 -33.11 5.66
N TYR A 72 -0.15 -31.87 6.13
CA TYR A 72 0.57 -31.61 7.38
C TYR A 72 -0.30 -30.75 8.29
N LYS A 73 -0.08 -30.87 9.59
CA LYS A 73 -0.84 -30.12 10.59
C LYS A 73 -0.44 -28.65 10.52
N ALA A 74 -1.42 -27.75 10.56
CA ALA A 74 -1.17 -26.34 10.76
C ALA A 74 -0.64 -26.12 12.19
N ASP A 75 0.68 -26.12 12.35
CA ASP A 75 1.33 -25.83 13.62
C ASP A 75 1.98 -24.44 13.56
N ASN A 76 1.92 -23.68 14.67
CA ASN A 76 2.56 -22.36 14.79
C ASN A 76 4.08 -22.48 15.01
N ILE A 77 4.77 -23.19 14.12
CA ILE A 77 6.23 -23.34 14.15
C ILE A 77 6.86 -22.21 13.33
N SER A 78 8.02 -21.71 13.75
CA SER A 78 8.70 -20.62 13.05
C SER A 78 9.28 -21.04 11.69
N GLU A 79 9.45 -22.35 11.47
CA GLU A 79 10.04 -22.94 10.29
C GLU A 79 9.17 -22.76 9.03
N ALA A 80 9.76 -23.07 7.88
CA ALA A 80 9.03 -23.12 6.62
C ALA A 80 8.04 -24.29 6.62
N ASP A 81 6.93 -24.17 5.89
CA ASP A 81 5.91 -25.22 5.84
C ASP A 81 6.42 -26.55 5.26
N PHE A 82 7.44 -26.48 4.40
CA PHE A 82 8.23 -27.64 3.96
C PHE A 82 9.71 -27.42 4.34
N PRO A 83 10.11 -27.78 5.57
CA PRO A 83 11.45 -27.47 6.09
C PRO A 83 12.58 -28.03 5.23
N GLU A 84 12.47 -29.29 4.79
CA GLU A 84 13.54 -29.95 4.03
C GLU A 84 13.71 -29.41 2.61
N ALA A 85 12.65 -28.86 2.02
CA ALA A 85 12.69 -28.20 0.72
C ALA A 85 12.90 -26.67 0.84
N GLU A 86 12.91 -26.14 2.07
CA GLU A 86 13.01 -24.71 2.35
C GLU A 86 11.91 -23.88 1.66
N VAL A 87 10.68 -24.41 1.58
CA VAL A 87 9.53 -23.78 0.92
C VAL A 87 8.47 -23.36 1.93
N GLU A 88 8.05 -22.10 1.88
CA GLU A 88 6.89 -21.55 2.60
C GLU A 88 5.66 -21.54 1.68
N LEU A 89 4.52 -22.01 2.16
CA LEU A 89 3.22 -21.90 1.49
C LEU A 89 2.54 -20.59 1.88
N LYS A 90 2.07 -19.83 0.90
CA LYS A 90 1.23 -18.65 1.14
C LYS A 90 0.03 -18.62 0.20
N VAL A 91 -1.16 -18.62 0.79
CA VAL A 91 -2.42 -18.42 0.08
C VAL A 91 -2.80 -16.94 0.16
N THR A 92 -3.01 -16.28 -0.98
CA THR A 92 -3.23 -14.82 -1.04
C THR A 92 -4.31 -14.42 -2.07
N PRO A 93 -5.20 -13.47 -1.74
CA PRO A 93 -6.21 -13.00 -2.68
C PRO A 93 -5.68 -12.01 -3.72
N TYR A 94 -6.30 -12.03 -4.90
CA TYR A 94 -6.26 -10.94 -5.86
C TYR A 94 -7.66 -10.46 -6.23
N LYS A 95 -7.77 -9.28 -6.85
CA LYS A 95 -9.04 -8.69 -7.31
C LYS A 95 -8.93 -8.18 -8.73
N ILE A 96 -10.07 -8.08 -9.40
CA ILE A 96 -10.24 -7.35 -10.66
C ILE A 96 -10.77 -5.96 -10.34
N ASN A 97 -10.06 -4.92 -10.80
CA ASN A 97 -10.47 -3.54 -10.61
C ASN A 97 -11.55 -3.14 -11.61
N LYS A 98 -12.20 -1.99 -11.39
CA LYS A 98 -13.25 -1.47 -12.29
C LYS A 98 -12.79 -1.21 -13.73
N ASN A 99 -11.49 -0.98 -13.91
CA ASN A 99 -10.86 -0.82 -15.22
C ASN A 99 -10.31 -2.15 -15.77
N GLU A 100 -10.80 -3.29 -15.25
CA GLU A 100 -10.43 -4.66 -15.62
C GLU A 100 -8.98 -5.05 -15.29
N SER A 101 -8.15 -4.13 -14.81
CA SER A 101 -6.80 -4.46 -14.37
C SER A 101 -6.81 -5.34 -13.11
N ILE A 102 -5.96 -6.36 -13.07
CA ILE A 102 -5.80 -7.27 -11.91
C ILE A 102 -4.87 -6.65 -10.87
N SER A 103 -5.10 -6.85 -9.57
CA SER A 103 -4.17 -6.43 -8.51
C SER A 103 -4.23 -7.36 -7.30
N ALA A 104 -3.14 -7.47 -6.53
CA ALA A 104 -3.20 -8.11 -5.23
C ALA A 104 -4.20 -7.37 -4.33
N LYS A 105 -4.99 -8.12 -3.56
CA LYS A 105 -6.03 -7.53 -2.70
C LYS A 105 -5.46 -7.01 -1.39
N GLU A 106 -4.32 -7.55 -0.96
CA GLU A 106 -3.65 -7.23 0.30
C GLU A 106 -2.13 -7.46 0.22
N ARG A 107 -1.42 -7.04 1.28
CA ARG A 107 0.00 -7.33 1.50
C ARG A 107 0.20 -8.79 1.90
N LEU A 108 1.36 -9.37 1.60
CA LEU A 108 1.68 -10.74 2.00
C LEU A 108 2.37 -10.75 3.37
N ILE A 109 1.72 -11.24 4.41
CA ILE A 109 2.32 -11.38 5.74
C ILE A 109 3.32 -12.55 5.73
N ILE A 110 4.54 -12.30 6.21
CA ILE A 110 5.65 -13.27 6.24
C ILE A 110 5.79 -13.88 7.63
N SER A 111 6.25 -13.10 8.60
CA SER A 111 6.50 -13.53 9.99
C SER A 111 6.39 -12.37 10.96
N MET A 112 6.13 -12.67 12.24
CA MET A 112 6.15 -11.64 13.28
C MET A 112 7.56 -11.08 13.48
N ILE A 113 7.63 -9.78 13.74
CA ILE A 113 8.87 -9.11 14.14
C ILE A 113 8.98 -9.24 15.66
N ASN A 114 9.95 -10.04 16.11
CA ASN A 114 10.34 -10.05 17.51
C ASN A 114 11.36 -8.92 17.73
N TYR A 115 10.91 -7.80 18.31
CA TYR A 115 11.76 -6.62 18.52
C TYR A 115 12.97 -6.89 19.42
N MET A 116 12.86 -7.82 20.37
CA MET A 116 13.98 -8.17 21.25
C MET A 116 15.01 -9.05 20.55
N ALA A 117 14.59 -9.88 19.60
CA ALA A 117 15.47 -10.83 18.92
C ALA A 117 16.09 -10.27 17.62
N ILE A 118 15.39 -9.38 16.91
CA ILE A 118 15.86 -8.83 15.61
C ILE A 118 17.20 -8.08 15.72
N ILE A 119 17.53 -7.53 16.89
CA ILE A 119 18.79 -6.79 17.10
C ILE A 119 20.02 -7.66 16.89
N ASP A 120 19.91 -8.97 17.14
CA ASP A 120 21.00 -9.95 17.03
C ASP A 120 20.96 -10.74 15.71
N MET A 121 19.97 -10.48 14.85
CA MET A 121 19.79 -11.19 13.57
C MET A 121 20.41 -10.42 12.39
N ASP A 122 21.07 -11.13 11.50
CA ASP A 122 21.39 -10.68 10.15
C ASP A 122 20.28 -11.09 9.18
N PHE A 123 20.25 -10.52 7.98
CA PHE A 123 19.17 -10.82 7.04
C PHE A 123 19.09 -12.33 6.73
N TYR A 124 20.21 -12.96 6.38
CA TYR A 124 20.24 -14.38 5.95
C TYR A 124 20.06 -15.41 7.09
N ASN A 125 20.07 -14.99 8.35
CA ASN A 125 19.76 -15.85 9.51
C ASN A 125 18.45 -15.44 10.21
N SER A 126 17.65 -14.57 9.58
CA SER A 126 16.40 -14.09 10.14
C SER A 126 15.21 -14.97 9.76
N ASN A 127 14.17 -14.93 10.60
CA ASN A 127 12.86 -15.51 10.32
C ASN A 127 12.15 -14.85 9.13
N ALA A 128 12.60 -13.67 8.68
CA ALA A 128 12.13 -13.06 7.44
C ALA A 128 12.70 -13.82 6.24
N TRP A 129 14.02 -14.01 6.19
CA TRP A 129 14.69 -14.70 5.08
C TRP A 129 14.23 -16.15 4.94
N GLU A 130 14.14 -16.88 6.05
CA GLU A 130 13.70 -18.27 6.06
C GLU A 130 12.35 -18.46 5.34
N LYS A 131 11.42 -17.51 5.52
CA LYS A 131 10.08 -17.58 4.93
C LYS A 131 9.95 -16.96 3.55
N ILE A 132 10.92 -16.15 3.08
CA ILE A 132 10.83 -15.51 1.76
C ILE A 132 11.74 -16.13 0.70
N LYS A 133 12.77 -16.90 1.09
CA LYS A 133 13.74 -17.48 0.14
C LYS A 133 13.08 -18.33 -0.95
N ASN A 134 12.04 -19.10 -0.61
CA ASN A 134 11.18 -19.80 -1.55
C ASN A 134 9.72 -19.78 -1.06
N ILE A 135 8.86 -19.02 -1.73
CA ILE A 135 7.43 -18.94 -1.42
C ILE A 135 6.63 -19.62 -2.53
N LEU A 136 5.88 -20.66 -2.17
CA LEU A 136 4.81 -21.21 -2.99
C LEU A 136 3.55 -20.35 -2.82
N LEU A 137 3.30 -19.46 -3.77
CA LEU A 137 2.13 -18.59 -3.80
C LEU A 137 0.95 -19.27 -4.48
N LEU A 138 -0.20 -19.31 -3.80
CA LEU A 138 -1.49 -19.71 -4.34
C LEU A 138 -2.41 -18.48 -4.36
N TYR A 139 -2.74 -18.01 -5.56
CA TYR A 139 -3.62 -16.87 -5.76
C TYR A 139 -5.05 -17.32 -6.04
N TYR A 140 -5.98 -16.80 -5.25
CA TYR A 140 -7.41 -16.97 -5.48
C TYR A 140 -8.10 -15.65 -5.81
N LEU A 141 -9.10 -15.69 -6.69
CA LEU A 141 -9.87 -14.51 -7.06
C LEU A 141 -10.84 -14.15 -5.93
N TRP A 142 -10.66 -12.97 -5.34
CA TRP A 142 -11.61 -12.39 -4.40
C TRP A 142 -12.67 -11.58 -5.14
N GLU A 143 -13.93 -11.91 -4.89
CA GLU A 143 -15.09 -11.20 -5.41
C GLU A 143 -16.05 -10.82 -4.28
N PRO A 144 -16.57 -9.59 -4.28
CA PRO A 144 -17.41 -9.10 -3.18
C PRO A 144 -18.79 -9.77 -3.09
N HIS A 145 -19.23 -10.43 -4.16
CA HIS A 145 -20.53 -11.09 -4.22
C HIS A 145 -20.49 -12.57 -3.78
N ILE A 146 -19.30 -13.14 -3.63
CA ILE A 146 -19.14 -14.51 -3.12
C ILE A 146 -19.32 -14.46 -1.59
N GLU A 147 -20.34 -15.16 -1.11
CA GLU A 147 -20.67 -15.19 0.32
C GLU A 147 -19.86 -16.23 1.09
N ASP A 148 -19.71 -17.44 0.53
CA ASP A 148 -18.91 -18.51 1.10
C ASP A 148 -17.46 -18.42 0.59
N ARG A 149 -16.51 -18.35 1.53
CA ARG A 149 -15.09 -18.26 1.20
C ARG A 149 -14.56 -19.54 0.55
N LEU A 150 -15.23 -20.68 0.75
CA LEU A 150 -14.82 -21.94 0.15
C LEU A 150 -15.04 -21.97 -1.38
N ASP A 151 -15.95 -21.13 -1.88
CA ASP A 151 -16.25 -21.00 -3.31
C ASP A 151 -15.21 -20.18 -4.08
N TYR A 152 -14.24 -19.56 -3.39
CA TYR A 152 -13.16 -18.88 -4.09
C TYR A 152 -12.29 -19.85 -4.90
N MET A 153 -12.05 -19.49 -6.16
CA MET A 153 -11.25 -20.29 -7.08
C MET A 153 -9.78 -19.92 -7.01
N ILE A 154 -8.90 -20.93 -6.98
CA ILE A 154 -7.44 -20.80 -7.06
C ILE A 154 -7.05 -20.76 -8.53
N ASN A 155 -6.57 -19.61 -9.01
CA ASN A 155 -6.31 -19.39 -10.43
C ASN A 155 -4.82 -19.43 -10.80
N TYR A 156 -3.94 -19.05 -9.88
CA TYR A 156 -2.50 -19.00 -10.16
C TYR A 156 -1.68 -19.61 -9.05
N ILE A 157 -0.62 -20.31 -9.45
CA ILE A 157 0.29 -21.01 -8.56
C ILE A 157 1.70 -20.68 -9.05
N TYR A 158 2.50 -20.09 -8.18
CA TYR A 158 3.79 -19.53 -8.55
C TYR A 158 4.82 -19.71 -7.46
N MET A 159 6.03 -20.12 -7.85
CA MET A 159 7.16 -20.24 -6.95
C MET A 159 7.98 -18.94 -6.96
N LEU A 160 7.70 -18.06 -6.01
CA LEU A 160 8.43 -16.80 -5.85
C LEU A 160 9.73 -17.02 -5.07
N SER A 161 10.81 -16.43 -5.57
CA SER A 161 12.09 -16.37 -4.87
C SER A 161 12.73 -15.03 -5.22
N PRO A 162 12.95 -14.13 -4.23
CA PRO A 162 13.60 -12.85 -4.49
C PRO A 162 15.02 -13.05 -5.03
N LYS A 163 15.36 -12.33 -6.11
CA LYS A 163 16.68 -12.42 -6.77
C LYS A 163 17.12 -11.06 -7.26
N GLY A 164 18.41 -10.93 -7.56
CA GLY A 164 18.98 -9.75 -8.20
C GLY A 164 18.71 -8.48 -7.39
N GLU A 165 18.06 -7.51 -8.02
CA GLU A 165 17.74 -6.22 -7.41
C GLU A 165 16.71 -6.32 -6.29
N ASP A 166 15.64 -7.10 -6.48
CA ASP A 166 14.58 -7.25 -5.48
C ASP A 166 15.13 -7.79 -4.17
N LEU A 167 16.04 -8.77 -4.24
CA LEU A 167 16.72 -9.32 -3.06
C LEU A 167 17.54 -8.24 -2.33
N ARG A 168 18.28 -7.41 -3.05
CA ARG A 168 19.10 -6.33 -2.45
C ARG A 168 18.22 -5.28 -1.76
N ILE A 169 17.09 -4.93 -2.37
CA ILE A 169 16.15 -3.98 -1.78
C ILE A 169 15.50 -4.57 -0.53
N ILE A 170 15.05 -5.83 -0.59
CA ILE A 170 14.46 -6.53 0.56
C ILE A 170 15.46 -6.66 1.72
N GLU A 171 16.73 -6.97 1.42
CA GLU A 171 17.80 -7.01 2.42
C GLU A 171 18.02 -5.63 3.07
N SER A 172 18.12 -4.57 2.25
CA SER A 172 18.23 -3.19 2.74
C SER A 172 17.05 -2.79 3.63
N ASP A 173 15.83 -3.17 3.24
CA ASP A 173 14.62 -2.92 4.00
C ASP A 173 14.63 -3.63 5.36
N PHE A 174 15.09 -4.88 5.42
CA PHE A 174 15.28 -5.60 6.68
C PHE A 174 16.19 -4.82 7.63
N TYR A 175 17.35 -4.35 7.14
CA TYR A 175 18.27 -3.57 7.97
C TYR A 175 17.71 -2.20 8.35
N LYS A 176 16.89 -1.55 7.52
CA LYS A 176 16.18 -0.31 7.89
C LYS A 176 15.20 -0.56 9.05
N ILE A 177 14.44 -1.67 9.00
CA ILE A 177 13.55 -2.07 10.09
C ILE A 177 14.36 -2.37 11.36
N LYS A 178 15.40 -3.21 11.24
CA LYS A 178 16.30 -3.57 12.36
C LYS A 178 16.89 -2.32 13.01
N GLN A 179 17.44 -1.40 12.23
CA GLN A 179 18.07 -0.19 12.75
C GLN A 179 17.08 0.66 13.56
N LYS A 180 15.85 0.82 13.08
CA LYS A 180 14.83 1.59 13.79
C LYS A 180 14.42 0.93 15.12
N VAL A 181 14.45 -0.40 15.19
CA VAL A 181 14.26 -1.15 16.45
C VAL A 181 15.46 -0.93 17.39
N VAL A 182 16.69 -1.05 16.88
CA VAL A 182 17.93 -0.79 17.64
C VAL A 182 17.95 0.63 18.21
N ASP A 183 17.46 1.62 17.47
CA ASP A 183 17.38 3.01 17.89
C ASP A 183 16.30 3.28 18.97
N GLY A 184 15.59 2.26 19.45
CA GLY A 184 14.48 2.41 20.41
C GLY A 184 13.21 3.02 19.80
N LYS A 185 13.04 2.90 18.47
CA LYS A 185 11.98 3.53 17.67
C LYS A 185 11.07 2.53 16.95
N ALA A 186 10.98 1.30 17.44
CA ALA A 186 10.02 0.30 16.95
C ALA A 186 8.56 0.81 17.01
N HIS A 187 8.23 1.64 18.01
CA HIS A 187 6.92 2.29 18.12
C HIS A 187 6.61 3.27 16.99
N GLU A 188 7.64 3.78 16.30
CA GLU A 188 7.51 4.68 15.14
C GLU A 188 7.56 3.94 13.80
N LEU A 189 7.77 2.61 13.78
CA LEU A 189 7.83 1.84 12.54
C LEU A 189 6.58 2.04 11.68
N SER A 190 6.76 2.15 10.38
CA SER A 190 5.69 2.29 9.39
C SER A 190 6.02 1.44 8.16
N GLU A 191 5.00 0.95 7.45
CA GLU A 191 5.22 0.19 6.21
C GLU A 191 5.86 1.06 5.11
N SER A 192 5.63 2.37 5.14
CA SER A 192 6.23 3.35 4.25
C SER A 192 7.69 3.71 4.57
N ASP A 193 8.27 3.20 5.66
CA ASP A 193 9.69 3.42 5.98
C ASP A 193 10.59 2.71 4.95
N THR A 194 10.17 1.54 4.47
CA THR A 194 10.91 0.66 3.56
C THR A 194 10.30 0.66 2.16
N LEU A 195 10.85 -0.17 1.25
CA LEU A 195 10.46 -0.24 -0.16
C LEU A 195 9.58 -1.46 -0.44
N TYR A 196 10.08 -2.69 -0.33
CA TYR A 196 9.40 -3.94 -0.69
C TYR A 196 9.03 -4.78 0.54
N LEU A 197 9.94 -4.88 1.53
CA LEU A 197 9.71 -5.57 2.80
C LEU A 197 9.25 -4.57 3.87
N GLY A 198 7.97 -4.58 4.22
CA GLY A 198 7.33 -3.72 5.20
C GLY A 198 7.30 -4.30 6.62
N ALA A 199 6.99 -3.43 7.59
CA ALA A 199 6.64 -3.78 8.96
C ALA A 199 5.16 -3.47 9.23
N ALA A 200 4.26 -4.36 8.83
CA ALA A 200 2.81 -4.16 8.92
C ALA A 200 2.26 -4.43 10.31
N THR A 201 1.28 -3.63 10.75
CA THR A 201 0.54 -3.90 12.00
C THR A 201 -0.38 -5.10 11.82
N LYS A 202 -0.38 -6.04 12.78
CA LYS A 202 -1.26 -7.23 12.74
C LYS A 202 -2.60 -7.04 13.46
N SER A 203 -2.66 -6.17 14.47
CA SER A 203 -3.89 -5.94 15.24
C SER A 203 -4.72 -4.82 14.62
N SER A 204 -6.02 -5.09 14.43
CA SER A 204 -7.03 -4.04 14.22
C SER A 204 -7.30 -3.25 15.52
N SER A 205 -6.87 -3.80 16.67
CA SER A 205 -6.95 -3.15 17.97
C SER A 205 -5.68 -2.37 18.24
N SER A 206 -5.83 -1.07 18.49
CA SER A 206 -4.77 -0.19 18.97
C SER A 206 -4.34 -0.50 20.42
N LYS A 207 -4.80 -1.56 21.08
CA LYS A 207 -4.45 -1.89 22.48
C LYS A 207 -3.23 -2.80 22.61
N ASP A 208 -2.98 -3.67 21.64
CA ASP A 208 -1.90 -4.65 21.76
C ASP A 208 -0.56 -3.95 21.68
N ARG A 209 0.26 -4.16 22.70
CA ARG A 209 1.56 -3.52 22.86
C ARG A 209 2.59 -4.56 23.29
N THR A 210 3.79 -4.41 22.77
CA THR A 210 4.91 -5.28 23.08
C THR A 210 6.14 -4.42 23.42
N PRO A 211 6.98 -4.85 24.37
CA PRO A 211 8.26 -4.22 24.64
C PRO A 211 9.15 -4.12 23.39
N GLN A 212 10.05 -3.15 23.39
CA GLN A 212 11.10 -2.98 22.39
C GLN A 212 12.44 -2.73 23.12
N PRO A 213 13.58 -3.02 22.49
CA PRO A 213 14.88 -2.70 23.08
C PRO A 213 15.09 -1.18 23.12
N ASN A 214 15.97 -0.71 24.01
CA ASN A 214 16.47 0.66 24.07
C ASN A 214 15.39 1.77 24.20
N SER A 215 14.19 1.44 24.69
CA SER A 215 13.12 2.41 24.96
C SER A 215 12.07 1.84 25.92
N GLU A 216 11.57 2.68 26.82
CA GLU A 216 10.45 2.36 27.73
C GLU A 216 9.08 2.47 27.02
N ILE A 217 9.03 3.11 25.85
CA ILE A 217 7.79 3.25 25.09
C ILE A 217 7.43 1.88 24.54
N LEU A 218 6.18 1.43 24.70
CA LEU A 218 5.75 0.17 24.10
C LEU A 218 5.40 0.35 22.61
N ALA A 219 5.71 -0.65 21.80
CA ALA A 219 5.43 -0.65 20.36
C ALA A 219 4.21 -1.51 20.01
N LYS A 220 3.54 -1.20 18.89
CA LYS A 220 2.54 -2.12 18.31
C LYS A 220 3.23 -3.39 17.81
N PRO A 221 2.65 -4.59 17.97
CA PRO A 221 3.18 -5.79 17.34
C PRO A 221 3.08 -5.66 15.82
N ARG A 222 4.19 -5.95 15.13
CA ARG A 222 4.29 -5.89 13.67
C ARG A 222 4.77 -7.20 13.08
N ALA A 223 4.46 -7.41 11.82
CA ALA A 223 4.95 -8.52 11.02
C ALA A 223 5.75 -7.99 9.83
N PHE A 224 6.78 -8.72 9.44
CA PHE A 224 7.38 -8.57 8.13
C PHE A 224 6.31 -8.88 7.07
N SER A 225 6.24 -8.05 6.04
CA SER A 225 5.29 -8.24 4.93
C SER A 225 5.88 -7.82 3.59
N LEU A 226 5.57 -8.53 2.51
CA LEU A 226 5.78 -7.99 1.17
C LEU A 226 4.61 -7.06 0.82
N LYS A 227 4.91 -5.82 0.43
CA LYS A 227 3.88 -4.80 0.19
C LYS A 227 2.87 -5.24 -0.87
N ALA A 228 1.62 -4.78 -0.74
CA ALA A 228 0.56 -5.06 -1.71
C ALA A 228 0.92 -4.60 -3.13
N SER A 229 1.69 -3.51 -3.26
CA SER A 229 2.23 -3.02 -4.53
C SER A 229 3.24 -3.97 -5.15
N TYR A 230 4.16 -4.53 -4.34
CA TYR A 230 5.10 -5.55 -4.78
C TYR A 230 4.37 -6.81 -5.23
N MET A 231 3.40 -7.28 -4.44
CA MET A 231 2.58 -8.46 -4.76
C MET A 231 1.74 -8.25 -6.03
N THR A 232 1.24 -7.03 -6.26
CA THR A 232 0.56 -6.66 -7.50
C THR A 232 1.52 -6.71 -8.69
N TYR A 233 2.75 -6.22 -8.52
CA TYR A 233 3.77 -6.28 -9.56
C TYR A 233 4.13 -7.72 -9.92
N VAL A 234 4.38 -8.57 -8.93
CA VAL A 234 4.63 -10.02 -9.13
C VAL A 234 3.49 -10.67 -9.91
N LEU A 235 2.24 -10.43 -9.50
CA LEU A 235 1.08 -11.01 -10.16
C LEU A 235 0.98 -10.57 -11.64
N ARG A 236 1.07 -9.27 -11.93
CA ARG A 236 0.95 -8.75 -13.29
C ARG A 236 2.10 -9.17 -14.19
N ASN A 237 3.33 -9.09 -13.70
CA ASN A 237 4.52 -9.16 -14.55
C ASN A 237 5.18 -10.53 -14.55
N TYR A 238 5.19 -11.23 -13.42
CA TYR A 238 5.88 -12.51 -13.30
C TYR A 238 4.95 -13.71 -13.51
N ILE A 239 3.65 -13.53 -13.25
CA ILE A 239 2.63 -14.59 -13.38
C ILE A 239 1.83 -14.43 -14.67
N LEU A 240 1.23 -13.26 -14.90
CA LEU A 240 0.37 -13.01 -16.06
C LEU A 240 1.14 -12.64 -17.33
N GLY A 241 2.30 -11.99 -17.18
CA GLY A 241 3.08 -11.47 -18.32
C GLY A 241 2.40 -10.29 -19.04
N ASP A 242 1.53 -9.56 -18.33
CA ASP A 242 0.45 -8.73 -18.90
C ASP A 242 0.83 -7.27 -19.22
N SER A 243 2.09 -6.84 -19.17
CA SER A 243 2.43 -5.41 -19.26
C SER A 243 3.44 -5.00 -20.32
N GLU A 244 3.22 -3.80 -20.88
CA GLU A 244 4.30 -2.91 -21.28
C GLU A 244 5.19 -2.70 -20.03
N LYS A 245 6.36 -3.35 -20.01
CA LYS A 245 7.28 -3.24 -18.87
C LYS A 245 7.63 -1.77 -18.64
N GLU A 246 7.35 -1.29 -17.43
CA GLU A 246 7.81 0.03 -16.99
C GLU A 246 9.34 0.11 -17.09
N ASP A 247 9.87 1.29 -17.38
CA ASP A 247 11.31 1.48 -17.39
C ASP A 247 11.90 1.29 -15.98
N ARG A 248 13.09 0.69 -15.91
CA ARG A 248 13.87 0.54 -14.67
C ARG A 248 14.78 1.73 -14.42
N ILE A 249 14.84 2.19 -13.17
CA ILE A 249 15.78 3.23 -12.71
C ILE A 249 17.18 2.65 -12.52
N LEU A 250 17.27 1.50 -11.86
CA LEU A 250 18.50 0.74 -11.68
C LEU A 250 18.77 -0.04 -12.97
N LYS A 251 19.97 0.11 -13.50
CA LYS A 251 20.46 -0.75 -14.57
C LYS A 251 21.34 -1.82 -13.92
N ASP A 252 21.39 -3.01 -14.54
CA ASP A 252 22.08 -4.16 -13.97
C ASP A 252 23.54 -3.77 -13.60
N ASP A 253 24.04 -4.30 -12.47
CA ASP A 253 25.35 -4.04 -11.81
C ASP A 253 25.46 -2.89 -10.79
N GLU A 254 24.43 -2.07 -10.58
CA GLU A 254 24.49 -1.00 -9.56
C GLU A 254 24.33 -1.54 -8.12
N LYS A 255 25.45 -1.65 -7.38
CA LYS A 255 25.48 -1.98 -5.94
C LYS A 255 25.40 -0.72 -5.07
N VAL A 256 24.23 -0.08 -5.07
CA VAL A 256 23.99 1.18 -4.34
C VAL A 256 22.67 1.12 -3.58
N GLU A 257 22.59 1.85 -2.46
CA GLU A 257 21.31 2.05 -1.76
C GLU A 257 20.36 2.84 -2.68
N PHE A 258 19.18 2.26 -2.94
CA PHE A 258 18.29 2.73 -4.00
C PHE A 258 17.83 4.18 -3.81
N GLU A 259 17.46 4.56 -2.57
CA GLU A 259 16.96 5.91 -2.31
C GLU A 259 18.08 6.95 -2.51
N ALA A 260 19.28 6.69 -2.00
CA ALA A 260 20.46 7.52 -2.19
C ALA A 260 20.80 7.67 -3.68
N PHE A 261 20.78 6.57 -4.44
CA PHE A 261 21.03 6.60 -5.88
C PHE A 261 20.05 7.50 -6.64
N VAL A 262 18.75 7.38 -6.35
CA VAL A 262 17.71 8.24 -6.93
C VAL A 262 17.97 9.72 -6.59
N LEU A 263 18.27 10.00 -5.33
CA LEU A 263 18.56 11.37 -4.88
C LEU A 263 19.80 11.94 -5.57
N ASP A 264 20.86 11.16 -5.71
CA ASP A 264 22.10 11.58 -6.36
C ASP A 264 21.90 11.87 -7.85
N LYS A 265 21.17 11.01 -8.58
CA LYS A 265 20.81 11.28 -9.99
C LYS A 265 20.09 12.62 -10.15
N ILE A 266 19.12 12.92 -9.27
CA ILE A 266 18.40 14.20 -9.31
C ILE A 266 19.30 15.37 -8.91
N ASN A 267 20.11 15.21 -7.86
CA ASN A 267 20.95 16.29 -7.33
C ASN A 267 22.11 16.68 -8.25
N LYS A 268 22.51 15.84 -9.22
CA LYS A 268 23.42 16.24 -10.32
C LYS A 268 22.92 17.46 -11.11
N TYR A 269 21.61 17.69 -11.11
CA TYR A 269 20.95 18.82 -11.78
C TYR A 269 20.55 19.96 -10.83
N ARG A 270 21.04 19.94 -9.58
CA ARG A 270 20.75 20.99 -8.61
C ARG A 270 21.18 22.36 -9.15
N ASN A 271 20.36 23.37 -8.86
CA ASN A 271 20.48 24.75 -9.32
C ASN A 271 20.37 24.98 -10.84
N LYS A 272 19.98 23.97 -11.63
CA LYS A 272 19.66 24.17 -13.05
C LYS A 272 18.25 24.75 -13.22
N LYS A 273 18.06 25.61 -14.23
CA LYS A 273 16.75 26.17 -14.59
C LYS A 273 15.86 25.08 -15.13
N ASP A 274 14.58 25.15 -14.83
CA ASP A 274 13.61 24.20 -15.33
C ASP A 274 13.50 24.20 -16.85
N ILE A 275 13.56 25.37 -17.50
CA ILE A 275 13.53 25.47 -18.97
C ILE A 275 14.69 24.68 -19.60
N ASP A 276 15.93 24.90 -19.14
CA ASP A 276 17.12 24.17 -19.62
C ASP A 276 16.98 22.65 -19.40
N LEU A 277 16.35 22.24 -18.30
CA LEU A 277 16.08 20.82 -18.03
C LEU A 277 14.99 20.26 -18.95
N PHE A 278 13.91 21.00 -19.19
CA PHE A 278 12.88 20.58 -20.15
C PHE A 278 13.46 20.44 -21.56
N GLU A 279 14.28 21.39 -22.00
CA GLU A 279 14.98 21.33 -23.27
C GLU A 279 15.92 20.12 -23.32
N LYS A 280 16.73 19.91 -22.28
CA LYS A 280 17.66 18.77 -22.23
C LYS A 280 16.98 17.40 -22.32
N PHE A 281 15.86 17.21 -21.63
CA PHE A 281 15.23 15.88 -21.50
C PHE A 281 14.09 15.64 -22.48
N PHE A 282 13.44 16.69 -22.98
CA PHE A 282 12.30 16.57 -23.88
C PHE A 282 12.50 17.29 -25.23
N GLY A 283 13.62 18.01 -25.41
CA GLY A 283 13.85 18.89 -26.55
C GLY A 283 12.93 20.12 -26.54
N ASP A 284 12.68 20.70 -27.71
CA ASP A 284 11.78 21.86 -27.89
C ASP A 284 10.28 21.54 -27.73
N LYS A 285 9.94 20.38 -27.16
CA LYS A 285 8.55 19.99 -26.92
C LYS A 285 7.96 20.87 -25.82
N ASN A 286 6.96 21.68 -26.19
CA ASN A 286 6.21 22.48 -25.24
C ASN A 286 5.24 21.61 -24.40
N ILE A 287 5.74 21.05 -23.30
CA ILE A 287 4.94 20.20 -22.41
C ILE A 287 4.06 21.08 -21.51
N LYS A 288 2.74 21.04 -21.74
CA LYS A 288 1.75 21.84 -20.98
C LYS A 288 0.97 21.04 -19.93
N SER A 289 1.29 19.77 -19.72
CA SER A 289 0.57 18.93 -18.77
C SER A 289 0.84 19.33 -17.31
N LYS A 290 -0.13 19.11 -16.42
CA LYS A 290 -0.05 19.49 -14.99
C LYS A 290 1.06 18.76 -14.22
N ASP A 291 1.39 17.55 -14.67
CA ASP A 291 2.39 16.63 -14.12
C ASP A 291 3.79 16.79 -14.73
N ARG A 292 4.02 17.79 -15.61
CA ARG A 292 5.27 17.94 -16.36
C ARG A 292 6.54 17.93 -15.50
N TYR A 293 6.50 18.50 -14.30
CA TYR A 293 7.67 18.52 -13.39
C TYR A 293 7.90 17.17 -12.70
N SER A 294 6.84 16.39 -12.44
CA SER A 294 6.99 15.00 -11.97
C SER A 294 7.56 14.13 -13.08
N ARG A 295 7.11 14.31 -14.34
CA ARG A 295 7.70 13.61 -15.49
C ARG A 295 9.15 13.97 -15.75
N LEU A 296 9.51 15.25 -15.61
CA LEU A 296 10.91 15.68 -15.72
C LEU A 296 11.81 14.95 -14.71
N ALA A 297 11.30 14.68 -13.51
CA ALA A 297 12.07 13.90 -12.53
C ALA A 297 12.26 12.45 -12.96
N LEU A 298 11.24 11.82 -13.56
CA LEU A 298 11.35 10.46 -14.13
C LEU A 298 12.36 10.43 -15.28
N GLU A 299 12.32 11.40 -16.20
CA GLU A 299 13.31 11.50 -17.29
C GLU A 299 14.74 11.69 -16.76
N ILE A 300 14.93 12.50 -15.71
CA ILE A 300 16.24 12.64 -15.04
C ILE A 300 16.75 11.29 -14.51
N LEU A 301 15.84 10.41 -14.07
CA LEU A 301 16.17 9.06 -13.60
C LEU A 301 16.39 8.05 -14.75
N GLY A 302 16.07 8.44 -15.98
CA GLY A 302 16.14 7.59 -17.18
C GLY A 302 14.87 6.79 -17.45
N VAL A 303 13.73 7.23 -16.93
CA VAL A 303 12.41 6.59 -17.04
C VAL A 303 11.54 7.38 -18.01
N LYS A 304 11.16 6.77 -19.13
CA LYS A 304 10.33 7.37 -20.19
C LYS A 304 8.87 6.98 -20.07
N THR A 305 8.59 5.90 -19.37
CA THR A 305 7.23 5.47 -19.04
C THR A 305 6.63 6.35 -17.94
N LYS A 306 5.35 6.12 -17.59
CA LYS A 306 4.63 6.98 -16.63
C LYS A 306 5.10 6.76 -15.19
N ASN A 307 5.71 5.62 -14.91
CA ASN A 307 6.34 5.33 -13.63
C ASN A 307 7.58 4.44 -13.83
N ALA A 308 8.28 4.09 -12.76
CA ALA A 308 9.37 3.12 -12.82
C ALA A 308 8.97 1.81 -12.16
N GLU A 309 9.56 0.69 -12.60
CA GLU A 309 9.35 -0.63 -12.00
C GLU A 309 9.55 -0.60 -10.48
N GLU A 310 10.65 -0.01 -10.02
CA GLU A 310 11.01 0.05 -8.62
C GLU A 310 10.03 0.91 -7.81
N PHE A 311 9.53 1.99 -8.42
CA PHE A 311 8.56 2.89 -7.80
C PHE A 311 7.18 2.27 -7.72
N GLU A 312 6.75 1.51 -8.74
CA GLU A 312 5.53 0.71 -8.69
C GLU A 312 5.62 -0.34 -7.59
N LYS A 313 6.69 -1.15 -7.55
CA LYS A 313 6.93 -2.15 -6.50
C LYS A 313 6.91 -1.54 -5.09
N ALA A 314 7.55 -0.39 -4.89
CA ALA A 314 7.68 0.26 -3.59
C ALA A 314 6.50 1.15 -3.15
N ASN A 315 5.49 1.33 -4.02
CA ASN A 315 4.44 2.33 -3.86
C ASN A 315 5.00 3.76 -3.66
N ILE A 316 6.01 4.12 -4.46
CA ILE A 316 6.56 5.48 -4.48
C ILE A 316 5.73 6.36 -5.41
N LYS A 317 5.35 7.55 -4.94
CA LYS A 317 4.71 8.59 -5.76
C LYS A 317 5.67 9.76 -5.98
N VAL A 318 5.86 10.17 -7.23
CA VAL A 318 6.69 11.34 -7.57
C VAL A 318 5.84 12.61 -7.55
N LYS A 319 6.19 13.55 -6.67
CA LYS A 319 5.47 14.82 -6.51
C LYS A 319 6.41 16.00 -6.64
N ALA A 320 6.20 16.80 -7.68
CA ALA A 320 6.88 18.09 -7.80
C ALA A 320 6.31 19.11 -6.79
N VAL A 321 7.20 19.74 -6.03
CA VAL A 321 6.88 20.82 -5.10
C VAL A 321 7.47 22.11 -5.64
N ARG A 322 6.61 23.11 -5.89
CA ARG A 322 7.02 24.41 -6.44
C ARG A 322 6.92 25.48 -5.36
N LEU A 323 8.06 26.06 -5.01
CA LEU A 323 8.19 27.18 -4.10
C LEU A 323 8.22 28.48 -4.88
N GLU A 324 7.31 29.39 -4.54
CA GLU A 324 7.28 30.74 -5.09
C GLU A 324 8.39 31.61 -4.50
N SER A 325 8.58 32.80 -5.06
CA SER A 325 9.59 33.77 -4.60
C SER A 325 9.43 34.15 -3.12
N ASN A 326 8.20 34.08 -2.59
CA ASN A 326 7.88 34.30 -1.17
C ASN A 326 8.07 33.04 -0.29
N LYS A 327 8.72 31.99 -0.81
CA LYS A 327 8.98 30.70 -0.15
C LYS A 327 7.71 29.92 0.23
N LYS A 328 6.55 30.21 -0.36
CA LYS A 328 5.31 29.45 -0.16
C LYS A 328 5.08 28.45 -1.29
N ILE A 329 4.43 27.35 -0.97
CA ILE A 329 3.87 26.42 -1.95
C ILE A 329 2.44 26.89 -2.26
N ARG A 330 2.04 27.00 -3.53
CA ARG A 330 0.69 27.48 -3.87
C ARG A 330 -0.40 26.43 -3.66
N GLU A 331 -0.14 25.21 -4.11
CA GLU A 331 -1.16 24.17 -4.24
C GLU A 331 -0.97 23.10 -3.15
N SER A 332 -2.05 22.82 -2.42
CA SER A 332 -2.16 21.58 -1.63
C SER A 332 -2.25 20.37 -2.54
N MET A 333 -1.94 19.18 -2.02
CA MET A 333 -2.02 17.94 -2.80
C MET A 333 -3.36 17.24 -2.54
N SER A 334 -4.13 16.98 -3.59
CA SER A 334 -5.41 16.29 -3.48
C SER A 334 -5.27 14.76 -3.49
N PHE A 335 -6.14 14.10 -2.74
CA PHE A 335 -6.43 12.67 -2.85
C PHE A 335 -7.57 12.40 -3.85
N PRO A 336 -7.78 11.15 -4.27
CA PRO A 336 -8.98 10.77 -5.02
C PRO A 336 -10.26 11.21 -4.30
N THR A 337 -11.28 11.51 -5.09
CA THR A 337 -12.64 11.74 -4.57
C THR A 337 -13.14 10.51 -3.84
N PHE A 338 -13.59 10.70 -2.60
CA PHE A 338 -14.26 9.66 -1.83
C PHE A 338 -15.77 9.67 -2.11
N LYS A 339 -16.42 8.53 -1.88
CA LYS A 339 -17.87 8.50 -1.74
C LYS A 339 -18.24 8.76 -0.29
N ILE A 340 -19.20 9.65 -0.06
CA ILE A 340 -19.58 10.10 1.28
C ILE A 340 -20.13 8.93 2.10
N MET A 341 -21.01 8.11 1.52
CA MET A 341 -21.60 6.96 2.20
C MET A 341 -20.56 5.87 2.52
N ASP A 342 -19.54 5.69 1.68
CA ASP A 342 -18.45 4.76 1.98
C ASP A 342 -17.58 5.33 3.11
N LEU A 343 -17.22 6.63 3.05
CA LEU A 343 -16.39 7.31 4.03
C LEU A 343 -16.96 7.24 5.45
N ILE A 344 -18.27 7.47 5.63
CA ILE A 344 -18.89 7.45 6.97
C ILE A 344 -18.93 6.05 7.59
N ASN A 345 -18.79 5.00 6.79
CA ASN A 345 -18.78 3.61 7.25
C ASN A 345 -17.36 3.08 7.51
N GLN A 346 -16.32 3.84 7.18
CA GLN A 346 -14.92 3.47 7.48
C GLN A 346 -14.61 3.65 8.97
N SER A 347 -13.80 2.73 9.52
CA SER A 347 -13.03 2.94 10.74
C SER A 347 -11.72 3.67 10.41
N TRP A 348 -11.02 4.24 11.39
CA TRP A 348 -9.77 4.95 11.13
C TRP A 348 -8.70 4.01 10.54
N GLU A 349 -8.46 2.88 11.20
CA GLU A 349 -7.43 1.89 10.84
C GLU A 349 -7.70 1.19 9.50
N GLU A 350 -8.93 1.22 9.01
CA GLU A 350 -9.31 0.66 7.71
C GLU A 350 -9.61 1.77 6.68
N SER A 351 -9.46 3.04 7.05
CA SER A 351 -9.77 4.16 6.17
C SER A 351 -8.79 4.25 5.00
N ASP A 352 -9.28 4.77 3.87
CA ASP A 352 -8.43 5.02 2.70
C ASP A 352 -7.30 6.00 3.02
N VAL A 353 -7.55 6.96 3.92
CA VAL A 353 -6.57 7.98 4.33
C VAL A 353 -5.45 7.35 5.17
N TYR A 354 -5.80 6.55 6.18
CA TYR A 354 -4.82 5.85 7.01
C TYR A 354 -3.94 4.94 6.15
N ASN A 355 -4.56 4.07 5.35
CA ASN A 355 -3.84 3.13 4.48
C ASN A 355 -2.95 3.87 3.48
N TYR A 356 -3.43 4.96 2.88
CA TYR A 356 -2.62 5.76 1.96
C TYR A 356 -1.32 6.24 2.61
N PHE A 357 -1.38 6.87 3.79
CA PHE A 357 -0.19 7.45 4.41
C PHE A 357 0.70 6.42 5.12
N LEU A 358 0.12 5.31 5.56
CA LEU A 358 0.89 4.21 6.15
C LEU A 358 1.77 3.52 5.10
N GLU A 359 1.27 3.38 3.87
CA GLU A 359 1.90 2.56 2.82
C GLU A 359 2.64 3.37 1.76
N THR A 360 2.27 4.63 1.54
CA THR A 360 2.82 5.45 0.45
C THR A 360 4.09 6.17 0.87
N LYS A 361 5.15 5.99 0.08
CA LYS A 361 6.33 6.83 0.13
C LYS A 361 6.26 7.87 -1.00
N ILE A 362 6.64 9.11 -0.72
CA ILE A 362 6.59 10.20 -1.70
C ILE A 362 8.01 10.69 -1.99
N LEU A 363 8.39 10.73 -3.26
CA LEU A 363 9.57 11.45 -3.71
C LEU A 363 9.17 12.89 -4.02
N PHE A 364 9.48 13.81 -3.11
CA PHE A 364 9.35 15.24 -3.35
C PHE A 364 10.51 15.75 -4.19
N VAL A 365 10.18 16.35 -5.34
CA VAL A 365 11.16 17.00 -6.22
C VAL A 365 10.92 18.49 -6.17
N ILE A 366 11.88 19.22 -5.61
CA ILE A 366 11.68 20.58 -5.12
C ILE A 366 12.23 21.58 -6.14
N TYR A 367 11.37 22.50 -6.57
CA TYR A 367 11.72 23.59 -7.48
C TYR A 367 11.47 24.92 -6.79
N LYS A 368 12.41 25.86 -6.89
CA LYS A 368 12.30 27.18 -6.29
C LYS A 368 12.32 28.26 -7.36
N LYS A 369 11.32 29.15 -7.32
CA LYS A 369 11.21 30.28 -8.22
C LYS A 369 12.26 31.33 -7.86
N LYS A 370 13.03 31.77 -8.86
CA LYS A 370 13.89 32.95 -8.81
C LYS A 370 13.53 33.79 -10.03
N GLU A 371 13.12 35.03 -9.79
CA GLU A 371 12.59 35.92 -10.83
C GLU A 371 11.42 35.26 -11.59
N ASN A 372 11.60 34.99 -12.89
CA ASN A 372 10.58 34.42 -13.76
C ASN A 372 10.66 32.90 -13.92
N ASN A 373 11.72 32.24 -13.44
CA ASN A 373 11.97 30.82 -13.71
C ASN A 373 12.04 29.98 -12.43
N TYR A 374 11.81 28.67 -12.57
CA TYR A 374 12.03 27.72 -11.49
C TYR A 374 13.41 27.08 -11.61
N TYR A 375 14.00 26.74 -10.47
CA TYR A 375 15.29 26.07 -10.40
C TYR A 375 15.16 24.81 -9.55
N LEU A 376 15.71 23.70 -10.04
CA LEU A 376 15.73 22.44 -9.29
C LEU A 376 16.58 22.63 -8.03
N THR A 377 15.98 22.49 -6.85
CA THR A 377 16.64 22.66 -5.55
C THR A 377 17.17 21.33 -5.02
N GLY A 378 16.54 20.22 -5.40
CA GLY A 378 16.91 18.86 -5.02
C GLY A 378 15.67 17.98 -4.85
N ALA A 379 15.85 16.83 -4.22
CA ALA A 379 14.76 15.92 -3.89
C ALA A 379 14.85 15.35 -2.47
N LYS A 380 13.74 14.78 -2.00
CA LYS A 380 13.63 14.11 -0.69
C LYS A 380 12.58 13.01 -0.76
N PHE A 381 12.95 11.81 -0.32
CA PHE A 381 11.96 10.81 0.06
C PHE A 381 11.31 11.20 1.38
N TRP A 382 9.99 11.09 1.41
CA TRP A 382 9.18 11.43 2.56
C TRP A 382 8.05 10.43 2.70
N ASN A 383 7.87 9.95 3.92
CA ASN A 383 6.68 9.26 4.38
C ASN A 383 6.17 9.98 5.63
N MET A 384 4.87 9.86 5.91
CA MET A 384 4.28 10.53 7.06
C MET A 384 4.74 9.84 8.34
N ALA A 385 5.16 10.63 9.33
CA ALA A 385 5.51 10.10 10.64
C ALA A 385 4.30 9.44 11.29
N VAL A 386 4.51 8.30 11.97
CA VAL A 386 3.43 7.58 12.66
C VAL A 386 2.73 8.47 13.70
N SER A 387 3.49 9.34 14.37
CA SER A 387 2.92 10.34 15.31
C SER A 387 1.98 11.33 14.64
N ASP A 388 2.22 11.69 13.38
CA ASP A 388 1.32 12.57 12.62
C ASP A 388 0.09 11.79 12.13
N ILE A 389 0.27 10.53 11.71
CA ILE A 389 -0.81 9.62 11.29
C ILE A 389 -1.78 9.37 12.46
N GLU A 390 -1.27 8.85 13.57
CA GLU A 390 -2.06 8.48 14.76
C GLU A 390 -2.41 9.67 15.65
N GLY A 391 -2.01 10.88 15.27
CA GLY A 391 -2.29 12.12 15.98
C GLY A 391 -3.16 13.06 15.16
N THR A 392 -2.55 14.14 14.69
CA THR A 392 -3.29 15.25 14.04
C THR A 392 -4.02 14.81 12.76
N LEU A 393 -3.48 13.88 11.97
CA LEU A 393 -4.16 13.39 10.78
C LEU A 393 -5.46 12.66 11.16
N GLN A 394 -5.40 11.76 12.13
CA GLN A 394 -6.56 11.03 12.65
C GLN A 394 -7.63 12.00 13.17
N GLU A 395 -7.25 12.95 14.03
CA GLU A 395 -8.16 13.95 14.59
C GLU A 395 -8.91 14.74 13.50
N GLU A 396 -8.18 15.15 12.45
CA GLU A 396 -8.74 15.93 11.35
C GLU A 396 -9.63 15.11 10.43
N TRP A 397 -9.28 13.84 10.21
CA TRP A 397 -10.12 12.89 9.48
C TRP A 397 -11.42 12.58 10.25
N GLU A 398 -11.32 12.24 11.53
CA GLU A 398 -12.47 11.93 12.39
C GLU A 398 -13.43 13.12 12.49
N ARG A 399 -12.88 14.34 12.61
CA ARG A 399 -13.67 15.57 12.56
C ARG A 399 -14.43 15.72 11.24
N ALA A 400 -13.78 15.44 10.11
CA ALA A 400 -14.44 15.47 8.80
C ALA A 400 -15.58 14.44 8.71
N VAL A 401 -15.30 13.19 9.09
CA VAL A 401 -16.27 12.09 9.09
C VAL A 401 -17.47 12.41 9.98
N LYS A 402 -17.22 12.94 11.18
CA LYS A 402 -18.26 13.37 12.11
C LYS A 402 -19.17 14.43 11.50
N ILE A 403 -18.62 15.42 10.80
CA ILE A 403 -19.43 16.46 10.14
C ILE A 403 -20.34 15.85 9.06
N PHE A 404 -19.87 14.85 8.30
CA PHE A 404 -20.72 14.14 7.34
C PHE A 404 -21.83 13.32 8.04
N LYS A 405 -21.52 12.66 9.16
CA LYS A 405 -22.50 11.88 9.95
C LYS A 405 -23.56 12.75 10.61
N ASP A 406 -23.15 13.84 11.24
CA ASP A 406 -24.02 14.75 11.99
C ASP A 406 -24.88 15.64 11.07
N GLY A 407 -24.53 15.74 9.79
CA GLY A 407 -25.21 16.55 8.78
C GLY A 407 -24.44 17.82 8.41
N ILE A 408 -24.31 18.06 7.09
CA ILE A 408 -23.62 19.23 6.55
C ILE A 408 -24.48 20.48 6.75
N LYS A 409 -23.89 21.51 7.37
CA LYS A 409 -24.52 22.84 7.50
C LYS A 409 -24.14 23.70 6.31
N PHE A 410 -25.09 23.94 5.42
CA PHE A 410 -24.93 24.84 4.29
C PHE A 410 -25.22 26.29 4.66
N THR A 411 -24.44 27.22 4.10
CA THR A 411 -24.75 28.66 4.11
C THR A 411 -25.00 29.10 2.69
N ILE A 412 -26.25 29.48 2.41
CA ILE A 412 -26.74 29.85 1.09
C ILE A 412 -27.05 31.35 1.10
N GLU A 413 -26.30 32.11 0.31
CA GLU A 413 -26.47 33.56 0.17
C GLU A 413 -26.62 33.90 -1.32
N LYS A 414 -27.59 34.77 -1.65
CA LYS A 414 -27.87 35.13 -3.05
C LYS A 414 -26.62 35.74 -3.70
N GLY A 415 -26.25 35.23 -4.88
CA GLY A 415 -25.11 35.71 -5.65
C GLY A 415 -23.73 35.29 -5.11
N LYS A 416 -23.66 34.46 -4.05
CA LYS A 416 -22.39 33.95 -3.50
C LYS A 416 -22.28 32.43 -3.67
N PRO A 417 -21.05 31.89 -3.73
CA PRO A 417 -20.84 30.44 -3.69
C PRO A 417 -21.37 29.84 -2.39
N ILE A 418 -22.00 28.66 -2.47
CA ILE A 418 -22.42 27.91 -1.29
C ILE A 418 -21.21 27.61 -0.41
N ARG A 419 -21.38 27.84 0.88
CA ARG A 419 -20.41 27.48 1.91
C ARG A 419 -20.93 26.33 2.74
N ASN A 420 -20.01 25.61 3.37
CA ASN A 420 -20.30 24.54 4.31
C ASN A 420 -19.37 24.60 5.52
N ASN A 421 -19.67 23.78 6.51
CA ASN A 421 -18.93 23.61 7.75
C ASN A 421 -17.80 22.56 7.68
N LEU A 422 -17.46 22.03 6.49
CA LEU A 422 -16.37 21.06 6.36
C LEU A 422 -15.02 21.67 6.79
N PRO A 423 -14.07 20.84 7.28
CA PRO A 423 -12.75 21.32 7.67
C PRO A 423 -12.03 22.01 6.50
N LYS A 424 -11.51 23.21 6.76
CA LYS A 424 -10.82 24.06 5.78
C LYS A 424 -9.34 24.09 6.10
N LYS A 425 -8.50 24.40 5.11
CA LYS A 425 -7.06 24.61 5.34
C LYS A 425 -6.79 25.59 6.49
N SER A 426 -7.59 26.65 6.63
CA SER A 426 -7.38 27.69 7.66
C SER A 426 -7.60 27.22 9.10
N ASN A 427 -8.26 26.09 9.32
CA ASN A 427 -8.54 25.55 10.66
C ASN A 427 -8.10 24.10 10.81
N THR A 428 -7.13 23.69 10.00
CA THR A 428 -6.48 22.37 10.00
C THR A 428 -4.98 22.55 9.79
N LYS A 429 -4.18 21.56 10.18
CA LYS A 429 -2.74 21.50 10.10
C LYS A 429 -2.29 20.58 8.98
N ILE A 430 -2.85 19.37 8.87
CA ILE A 430 -2.40 18.34 7.92
C ILE A 430 -3.41 18.16 6.79
N LEU A 431 -4.69 17.98 7.09
CA LEU A 431 -5.70 17.49 6.16
C LEU A 431 -6.93 18.40 6.15
N HIS A 432 -7.43 18.75 4.97
CA HIS A 432 -8.71 19.43 4.83
C HIS A 432 -9.57 18.79 3.73
N VAL A 433 -10.85 19.19 3.68
CA VAL A 433 -11.80 18.70 2.69
C VAL A 433 -12.15 19.82 1.71
N ARG A 434 -12.08 19.52 0.41
CA ARG A 434 -12.43 20.46 -0.66
C ARG A 434 -12.77 19.70 -1.94
N PRO A 435 -13.65 20.23 -2.82
CA PRO A 435 -13.86 19.64 -4.14
C PRO A 435 -12.61 19.74 -5.03
N HIS A 436 -12.42 18.72 -5.87
CA HIS A 436 -11.40 18.73 -6.93
C HIS A 436 -11.89 19.39 -8.24
N ALA A 437 -13.20 19.35 -8.48
CA ALA A 437 -13.80 19.81 -9.73
C ALA A 437 -13.82 21.35 -9.86
N GLN A 438 -13.67 21.84 -11.09
CA GLN A 438 -13.82 23.28 -11.40
C GLN A 438 -15.27 23.76 -11.29
N LYS A 439 -16.25 22.88 -11.58
CA LYS A 439 -17.67 23.16 -11.47
C LYS A 439 -18.20 22.60 -10.16
N GLY A 440 -18.86 23.44 -9.37
CA GLY A 440 -19.62 23.03 -8.19
C GLY A 440 -21.10 22.88 -8.51
N ALA A 441 -21.74 21.89 -7.91
CA ALA A 441 -23.20 21.74 -7.87
C ALA A 441 -23.66 21.20 -6.51
N HIS A 442 -24.86 21.58 -6.09
CA HIS A 442 -25.53 21.09 -4.88
C HIS A 442 -27.02 20.92 -5.17
N LEU A 443 -27.66 19.99 -4.47
CA LEU A 443 -29.11 19.86 -4.37
C LEU A 443 -29.45 19.91 -2.89
N VAL A 444 -30.04 21.00 -2.44
CA VAL A 444 -30.40 21.20 -1.02
C VAL A 444 -31.89 21.48 -0.98
N ASP A 445 -32.64 20.65 -0.26
CA ASP A 445 -34.11 20.73 -0.14
C ASP A 445 -34.81 20.79 -1.53
N GLY A 446 -34.31 19.99 -2.48
CA GLY A 446 -34.82 19.93 -3.85
C GLY A 446 -34.40 21.09 -4.77
N ILE A 447 -33.68 22.09 -4.24
CA ILE A 447 -33.22 23.25 -5.02
C ILE A 447 -31.79 23.03 -5.51
N LYS A 448 -31.59 23.17 -6.83
CA LYS A 448 -30.26 23.10 -7.45
C LYS A 448 -29.51 24.41 -7.26
N TYR A 449 -28.25 24.30 -6.87
CA TYR A 449 -27.30 25.41 -6.83
C TYR A 449 -26.02 25.06 -7.60
N GLY A 450 -25.42 26.06 -8.25
CA GLY A 450 -24.20 25.88 -9.05
C GLY A 450 -24.47 25.35 -10.47
N ASN A 451 -23.39 25.31 -11.27
CA ASN A 451 -23.47 25.07 -12.72
C ASN A 451 -22.98 23.68 -13.12
N GLY A 452 -22.62 22.84 -12.15
CA GLY A 452 -22.32 21.42 -12.39
C GLY A 452 -23.58 20.59 -12.67
N GLU A 453 -23.35 19.35 -13.08
CA GLU A 453 -24.38 18.35 -13.34
C GLU A 453 -24.60 17.50 -12.08
N ILE A 454 -25.84 17.35 -11.62
CA ILE A 454 -26.13 16.71 -10.33
C ILE A 454 -25.69 15.24 -10.32
N SER A 455 -26.06 14.45 -11.33
CA SER A 455 -25.72 13.02 -11.44
C SER A 455 -24.21 12.76 -11.47
N ARG A 456 -23.44 13.63 -12.15
CA ARG A 456 -21.99 13.43 -12.37
C ARG A 456 -21.13 14.09 -11.31
N ASP A 457 -21.43 15.32 -10.93
CA ASP A 457 -20.51 16.20 -10.18
C ASP A 457 -20.83 16.24 -8.68
N THR A 458 -21.94 15.63 -8.24
CA THR A 458 -22.34 15.58 -6.84
C THR A 458 -22.30 14.16 -6.27
N ASP A 459 -22.34 14.08 -4.95
CA ASP A 459 -22.52 12.86 -4.18
C ASP A 459 -23.65 13.04 -3.16
N ILE A 460 -24.25 11.93 -2.75
CA ILE A 460 -25.39 11.91 -1.83
C ILE A 460 -24.94 12.03 -0.38
N LEU A 461 -25.68 12.81 0.41
CA LEU A 461 -25.53 12.98 1.85
C LEU A 461 -26.50 12.05 2.60
N PRO A 462 -26.25 11.77 3.90
CA PRO A 462 -27.13 10.90 4.69
C PRO A 462 -28.59 11.39 4.79
N ASP A 463 -28.82 12.70 4.69
CA ASP A 463 -30.14 13.33 4.72
C ASP A 463 -30.85 13.34 3.35
N GLY A 464 -30.24 12.76 2.31
CA GLY A 464 -30.76 12.74 0.94
C GLY A 464 -30.41 13.97 0.10
N ASN A 465 -29.85 15.03 0.70
CA ASN A 465 -29.31 16.15 -0.04
C ASN A 465 -28.09 15.72 -0.87
N ARG A 466 -27.67 16.56 -1.81
CA ARG A 466 -26.47 16.31 -2.63
C ARG A 466 -25.52 17.48 -2.57
N MET A 467 -24.24 17.17 -2.51
CA MET A 467 -23.18 18.18 -2.55
C MET A 467 -22.13 17.85 -3.58
N THR A 468 -21.39 18.86 -4.03
CA THR A 468 -20.27 18.64 -4.96
C THR A 468 -19.34 17.59 -4.40
N LYS A 469 -18.90 16.66 -5.24
CA LYS A 469 -17.92 15.63 -4.89
C LYS A 469 -16.72 16.22 -4.16
N GLN A 470 -16.40 15.66 -2.99
CA GLN A 470 -15.32 16.12 -2.13
C GLN A 470 -14.14 15.17 -2.19
N CYS A 471 -12.95 15.70 -1.91
CA CYS A 471 -11.80 14.87 -1.58
C CYS A 471 -11.02 15.48 -0.41
N PHE A 472 -10.15 14.66 0.18
CA PHE A 472 -9.18 15.14 1.13
C PHE A 472 -8.01 15.82 0.41
N TRP A 473 -7.33 16.72 1.10
CA TRP A 473 -6.16 17.44 0.61
C TRP A 473 -5.10 17.55 1.70
N LEU A 474 -3.87 17.17 1.38
CA LEU A 474 -2.70 17.40 2.22
C LEU A 474 -2.29 18.87 2.12
N ASN A 475 -2.28 19.54 3.27
CA ASN A 475 -1.98 20.96 3.39
C ASN A 475 -0.57 21.26 2.87
N ASN A 476 -0.47 22.19 1.92
CA ASN A 476 0.81 22.69 1.43
C ASN A 476 1.71 23.30 2.52
N ASP A 477 1.14 23.89 3.57
CA ASP A 477 1.94 24.41 4.70
C ASP A 477 2.59 23.27 5.50
N TYR A 478 1.91 22.13 5.62
CA TYR A 478 2.49 20.92 6.20
C TYR A 478 3.61 20.39 5.31
N VAL A 479 3.37 20.24 4.00
CA VAL A 479 4.40 19.82 3.03
C VAL A 479 5.63 20.71 3.09
N LEU A 480 5.43 22.04 3.20
CA LEU A 480 6.53 23.00 3.32
C LEU A 480 7.44 22.67 4.50
N LYS A 481 6.86 22.44 5.70
CA LYS A 481 7.62 22.02 6.89
C LYS A 481 8.42 20.75 6.66
N GLN A 482 7.86 19.78 5.93
CA GLN A 482 8.53 18.51 5.64
C GLN A 482 9.74 18.65 4.71
N ILE A 483 9.87 19.76 3.97
CA ILE A 483 10.98 19.97 3.03
C ILE A 483 11.95 21.09 3.46
N GLU A 484 11.71 21.76 4.60
CA GLU A 484 12.52 22.90 5.05
C GLU A 484 14.02 22.60 5.15
N ASN A 485 14.38 21.39 5.57
CA ASN A 485 15.78 20.98 5.69
C ASN A 485 16.51 20.89 4.33
N LYS A 486 15.79 20.81 3.21
CA LYS A 486 16.35 20.88 1.85
C LYS A 486 16.42 22.30 1.30
N LEU A 487 15.85 23.27 2.01
CA LEU A 487 15.85 24.70 1.62
C LEU A 487 17.01 25.47 2.21
N LYS A 488 17.70 24.88 3.20
CA LYS A 488 19.02 25.29 3.69
C LYS A 488 20.07 24.79 2.71
#